data_AF-A0A842QUP4-F1
#
_entry.id   AF-A0A842QUP4-F1
#
_cell.length_a   1.000
_cell.length_b   1.000
_cell.length_c   1.000
_cell.angle_alpha   90.00
_cell.angle_beta   90.00
_cell.angle_gamma   90.00
#
_symmetry.space_group_name_H-M   'P 1'
#
loop_
_entity.id
_entity.type
_entity.pdbx_description
1 polymer ?
#
loop_
_entity_poly.entity_id
_entity_poly.type
_entity_poly.pdbx_seq_one_letter_code
_entity_poly.pdbx_strand_id
1 'polypeptide(L)'
;MDELKRELGEGFTVRRREFPGNKVEISLFKEDRIELIITGDRMRVHANAHRAILSQIEEGPFTAHDMKLREFILDRYPRSRPTPFPWSFHYEPDFEVEG
;
A
#
# COMPACT_ATOMS: atom_id res chain seq x y z
N MET A 1 5.44 9.46 5.32
CA MET A 1 4.01 9.40 4.95
C MET A 1 3.53 10.67 4.27
N ASP A 2 3.87 11.86 4.76
CA ASP A 2 3.45 13.12 4.12
C ASP A 2 4.06 13.36 2.73
N GLU A 3 5.30 12.92 2.50
CA GLU A 3 5.94 12.96 1.18
C GLU A 3 5.24 12.04 0.16
N LEU A 4 4.91 10.80 0.58
CA LEU A 4 4.16 9.83 -0.23
C LEU A 4 2.77 10.38 -0.64
N LYS A 5 2.11 11.08 0.27
CA LYS A 5 0.83 11.74 0.00
C LYS A 5 0.98 12.87 -1.02
N ARG A 6 2.09 13.61 -1.01
CA ARG A 6 2.34 14.71 -1.95
C ARG A 6 2.59 14.19 -3.36
N GLU A 7 3.42 13.15 -3.50
CA GLU A 7 3.75 12.56 -4.81
C GLU A 7 2.57 11.82 -5.44
N LEU A 8 1.80 11.06 -4.66
CA LEU A 8 0.64 10.33 -5.16
C LEU A 8 -0.61 11.22 -5.32
N GLY A 9 -0.64 12.39 -4.67
CA GLY A 9 -1.78 13.31 -4.73
C GLY A 9 -1.99 13.96 -6.09
N GLU A 10 -0.99 13.96 -6.97
CA GLU A 10 -1.09 14.55 -8.32
C GLU A 10 -1.78 13.62 -9.34
N GLY A 11 -1.91 12.32 -9.05
CA GLY A 11 -2.51 11.34 -9.97
C GLY A 11 -3.52 10.38 -9.33
N PHE A 12 -3.48 10.17 -8.01
CA PHE A 12 -4.27 9.16 -7.32
C PHE A 12 -5.14 9.74 -6.21
N THR A 13 -6.24 9.05 -5.90
CA THR A 13 -7.06 9.41 -4.74
C THR A 13 -6.40 8.90 -3.46
N VAL A 14 -5.80 9.80 -2.68
CA VAL A 14 -5.12 9.47 -1.41
C VAL A 14 -5.97 9.87 -0.21
N ARG A 15 -6.34 8.90 0.63
CA ARG A 15 -7.01 9.12 1.92
C ARG A 15 -6.07 8.76 3.07
N ARG A 16 -6.00 9.63 4.07
CA ARG A 16 -5.28 9.35 5.33
C ARG A 16 -6.28 8.89 6.38
N ARG A 17 -6.02 7.76 7.00
CA ARG A 17 -6.78 7.23 8.14
C ARG A 17 -5.88 7.15 9.35
N GLU A 18 -6.35 7.69 10.47
CA GLU A 18 -5.67 7.61 11.76
C GLU A 18 -6.47 6.70 12.69
N PHE A 19 -5.82 5.69 13.25
CA PHE A 19 -6.42 4.81 14.24
C PHE A 19 -6.24 5.39 15.65
N PRO A 20 -7.27 5.36 16.50
CA PRO A 20 -7.20 5.88 17.86
C PRO A 20 -6.14 5.12 18.68
N GLY A 21 -5.42 5.83 19.56
CA GLY A 21 -4.37 5.24 20.37
C GLY A 21 -4.38 5.61 21.84
N ASN A 22 -3.71 4.77 22.65
CA ASN A 22 -3.62 4.92 24.09
C ASN A 22 -2.16 5.11 24.53
N LYS A 23 -1.92 5.99 25.50
CA LYS A 23 -0.60 6.32 26.05
C LYS A 23 0.06 5.13 26.78
N VAL A 24 -0.74 4.17 27.26
CA VAL A 24 -0.28 3.02 28.07
C VAL A 24 -0.01 1.77 27.22
N GLU A 25 -0.24 1.83 25.91
CA GLU A 25 -0.10 0.66 25.06
C GLU A 25 1.38 0.27 24.87
N ILE A 26 1.71 -1.02 24.93
CA ILE A 26 3.04 -1.55 24.56
C ILE A 26 2.83 -2.29 23.23
N SER A 27 2.89 -1.55 22.13
CA SER A 27 2.77 -2.11 20.78
C SER A 27 4.01 -1.76 19.96
N LEU A 28 4.55 -2.74 19.25
CA LEU A 28 5.68 -2.57 18.33
C LEU A 28 5.28 -1.74 17.09
N PHE A 29 3.97 -1.59 16.83
CA PHE A 29 3.41 -0.97 15.65
C PHE A 29 2.65 0.34 15.99
N LYS A 30 3.07 1.07 17.03
CA LYS A 30 2.46 2.36 17.40
C LYS A 30 2.45 3.37 16.24
N GLU A 31 3.41 3.26 15.33
CA GLU A 31 3.57 4.10 14.14
C GLU A 31 2.66 3.68 12.98
N ASP A 32 2.11 2.46 13.00
CA ASP A 32 1.16 1.95 11.99
C ASP A 32 -0.25 2.52 12.12
N ARG A 33 -0.47 3.41 13.10
CA ARG A 33 -1.76 4.08 13.27
C ARG A 33 -2.11 5.01 12.11
N ILE A 34 -1.11 5.42 11.32
CA ILE A 34 -1.32 6.23 10.12
C ILE A 34 -1.30 5.30 8.92
N GLU A 35 -2.48 5.10 8.35
CA GLU A 35 -2.68 4.34 7.11
C GLU A 35 -2.99 5.31 5.97
N LEU A 36 -2.27 5.17 4.86
CA LEU A 36 -2.59 5.83 3.60
C LEU A 36 -3.31 4.82 2.71
N ILE A 37 -4.52 5.17 2.31
CA ILE A 37 -5.33 4.42 1.36
C ILE A 37 -5.22 5.16 0.04
N ILE A 38 -4.53 4.57 -0.93
CA ILE A 38 -4.34 5.11 -2.27
C ILE A 38 -5.22 4.29 -3.21
N THR A 39 -6.09 4.95 -3.98
CA THR A 39 -6.98 4.28 -4.93
C THR A 39 -6.62 4.72 -6.34
N GLY A 40 -6.33 3.73 -7.19
CA GLY A 40 -6.23 3.85 -8.65
C GLY A 40 -7.59 3.63 -9.29
N ASP A 41 -7.61 2.96 -10.45
CA ASP A 41 -8.84 2.65 -11.18
C ASP A 41 -9.45 1.36 -10.62
N ARG A 42 -8.73 0.24 -10.74
CA ARG A 42 -9.17 -1.08 -10.26
C ARG A 42 -8.33 -1.58 -9.09
N MET A 43 -7.29 -0.86 -8.70
CA MET A 43 -6.42 -1.20 -7.57
C MET A 43 -6.57 -0.24 -6.39
N ARG A 44 -6.48 -0.78 -5.18
CA ARG A 44 -6.32 -0.03 -3.94
C ARG A 44 -5.09 -0.50 -3.19
N VAL A 45 -4.36 0.46 -2.64
CA VAL A 45 -3.18 0.22 -1.83
C VAL A 45 -3.39 0.77 -0.43
N HIS A 46 -3.18 -0.10 0.54
CA HIS A 46 -3.15 0.23 1.96
C HIS A 46 -1.69 0.24 2.42
N ALA A 47 -1.14 1.44 2.63
CA ALA A 47 0.25 1.63 3.04
C ALA A 47 0.34 2.16 4.47
N ASN A 48 1.21 1.55 5.27
CA ASN A 48 1.62 2.06 6.58
C ASN A 48 3.16 2.19 6.62
N ALA A 49 3.75 2.49 7.78
CA ALA A 49 5.19 2.71 7.90
C ALA A 49 6.05 1.49 7.53
N HIS A 50 5.50 0.28 7.63
CA HIS A 50 6.25 -0.97 7.53
C HIS A 50 5.88 -1.83 6.32
N ARG A 51 4.63 -1.75 5.84
CA ARG A 51 4.10 -2.57 4.75
C ARG A 51 3.13 -1.79 3.86
N ALA A 52 3.02 -2.26 2.63
CA ALA A 52 1.96 -1.90 1.71
C ALA A 52 1.21 -3.16 1.29
N ILE A 53 -0.11 -3.08 1.22
CA ILE A 53 -1.00 -4.17 0.77
C ILE A 53 -1.70 -3.67 -0.48
N LEU A 54 -1.45 -4.34 -1.61
CA LEU A 54 -2.13 -4.08 -2.87
C LEU A 54 -3.35 -5.00 -2.94
N SER A 55 -4.50 -4.47 -3.35
CA SER A 55 -5.74 -5.22 -3.47
C SER A 55 -6.50 -4.76 -4.71
N GLN A 56 -7.04 -5.72 -5.46
CA GLN A 56 -7.97 -5.43 -6.55
C GLN A 56 -9.34 -5.12 -5.95
N ILE A 57 -9.92 -3.98 -6.32
CA ILE A 57 -11.23 -3.54 -5.83
C ILE A 57 -12.34 -3.68 -6.89
N GLU A 58 -11.97 -3.75 -8.16
CA GLU A 58 -12.89 -3.96 -9.28
C GLU A 58 -12.37 -5.09 -10.17
N GLU A 59 -13.27 -5.94 -10.67
CA GLU A 59 -12.92 -7.05 -11.56
C GLU A 59 -12.41 -6.55 -12.93
N GLY A 60 -11.49 -7.31 -13.53
CA GLY A 60 -10.93 -7.03 -14.86
C GLY A 60 -9.41 -6.84 -14.86
N PRO A 61 -8.81 -6.63 -16.04
CA PRO A 61 -7.37 -6.39 -16.19
C PRO A 61 -6.96 -5.05 -15.55
N PHE A 62 -5.76 -4.95 -14.98
CA PHE A 62 -5.27 -3.67 -14.46
C PHE A 62 -5.01 -2.68 -15.59
N THR A 63 -5.38 -1.42 -15.36
CA THR A 63 -5.12 -0.34 -16.32
C THR A 63 -3.65 0.08 -16.26
N ALA A 64 -3.18 0.83 -17.25
CA ALA A 64 -1.85 1.44 -17.21
C ALA A 64 -1.68 2.38 -15.98
N HIS A 65 -2.78 2.94 -15.48
CA HIS A 65 -2.78 3.78 -14.28
C HIS A 65 -2.56 2.94 -13.00
N ASP A 66 -3.24 1.80 -12.89
CA ASP A 66 -3.02 0.85 -11.79
C ASP A 66 -1.61 0.28 -11.78
N MET A 67 -1.04 -0.01 -12.95
CA MET A 67 0.33 -0.50 -13.07
C MET A 67 1.37 0.53 -12.61
N LYS A 68 1.16 1.82 -12.88
CA LYS A 68 2.01 2.89 -12.33
C LYS A 68 1.95 2.95 -10.81
N LEU A 69 0.76 2.80 -10.22
CA LEU A 69 0.61 2.75 -8.77
C LEU A 69 1.37 1.56 -8.18
N ARG A 70 1.25 0.39 -8.82
CA ARG A 70 1.97 -0.81 -8.42
C ARG A 70 3.48 -0.61 -8.46
N GLU A 71 4.02 -0.10 -9.57
CA GLU A 71 5.45 0.16 -9.72
C GLU A 71 5.97 1.11 -8.64
N PHE A 72 5.26 2.22 -8.42
CA PHE A 72 5.60 3.19 -7.38
C PHE A 72 5.66 2.56 -5.98
N ILE A 73 4.68 1.71 -5.66
CA ILE A 73 4.62 1.05 -4.36
C ILE A 73 5.71 -0.01 -4.21
N LEU A 74 6.02 -0.77 -5.25
CA LEU A 74 7.06 -1.81 -5.21
C LEU A 74 8.48 -1.23 -5.13
N ASP A 75 8.72 -0.05 -5.70
CA ASP A 75 9.98 0.68 -5.52
C ASP A 75 10.18 1.07 -4.04
N ARG A 76 9.13 1.57 -3.40
CA ARG A 76 9.20 2.07 -2.01
C ARG A 76 9.09 0.98 -0.95
N TYR A 77 8.33 -0.08 -1.25
CA TYR A 77 8.09 -1.24 -0.40
C TYR A 77 8.52 -2.51 -1.15
N PRO A 78 9.84 -2.75 -1.26
CA PRO A 78 10.34 -3.91 -1.99
C PRO A 78 9.92 -5.20 -1.30
N ARG A 79 9.56 -6.21 -2.11
CA ARG A 79 9.13 -7.54 -1.65
C ARG A 79 10.17 -8.29 -0.82
N SER A 80 11.45 -7.92 -0.98
CA SER A 80 12.58 -8.49 -0.26
C SER A 80 12.79 -7.90 1.14
N ARG A 81 11.96 -6.93 1.57
CA ARG A 81 12.13 -6.30 2.88
C ARG A 81 11.87 -7.33 3.98
N PRO A 82 12.84 -7.60 4.87
CA PRO A 82 12.63 -8.52 5.98
C PRO A 82 11.57 -7.95 6.92
N THR A 83 10.45 -8.66 7.04
CA THR A 83 9.47 -8.40 8.10
C THR A 83 9.94 -9.14 9.37
N PRO A 84 9.57 -8.66 10.58
CA PRO A 84 10.02 -9.27 11.84
C PRO A 84 9.67 -10.76 12.00
N PHE A 85 8.74 -11.28 11.19
CA PHE A 85 8.39 -12.69 11.11
C PHE A 85 8.57 -13.21 9.67
N PRO A 86 9.71 -13.84 9.34
CA PRO A 86 10.14 -14.09 7.96
C PRO A 86 9.58 -15.38 7.33
N TRP A 87 8.48 -15.94 7.85
CA TRP A 87 8.06 -17.32 7.51
C TRP A 87 7.15 -17.46 6.30
N SER A 88 6.93 -16.40 5.51
CA SER A 88 6.15 -16.49 4.29
C SER A 88 6.83 -15.77 3.12
N PHE A 89 7.20 -16.55 2.11
CA PHE A 89 7.44 -16.02 0.77
C PHE A 89 6.10 -15.52 0.24
N HIS A 90 5.97 -14.21 0.03
CA HIS A 90 4.79 -13.61 -0.59
C HIS A 90 5.00 -13.54 -2.10
N TYR A 91 4.35 -14.45 -2.82
CA TYR A 91 4.23 -14.35 -4.27
C TYR A 91 3.03 -13.47 -4.63
N GLU A 92 3.17 -12.69 -5.69
CA GLU A 92 2.03 -11.96 -6.25
C GLU A 92 1.11 -12.95 -6.97
N PRO A 93 -0.21 -12.89 -6.74
CA PRO A 93 -1.17 -13.64 -7.55
C PRO A 93 -1.08 -13.26 -9.02
N ASP A 94 -1.49 -14.15 -9.91
CA ASP A 94 -1.61 -13.85 -11.33
C ASP A 94 -2.63 -12.70 -11.55
N PHE A 95 -2.33 -11.79 -12.47
CA PHE A 95 -3.18 -10.67 -12.84
C PHE A 95 -3.12 -10.40 -14.33
N GLU A 96 -4.19 -9.85 -14.87
CA GLU A 96 -4.25 -9.41 -16.26
C GLU A 96 -3.96 -7.90 -16.35
N VAL A 97 -3.46 -7.44 -17.50
CA VAL A 97 -3.16 -6.02 -17.78
C VAL A 97 -3.81 -5.65 -19.11
N GLU A 98 -4.38 -4.45 -19.19
CA GLU A 98 -4.92 -3.92 -20.46
C GLU A 98 -3.78 -3.75 -21.47
N GLY A 99 -3.97 -4.32 -22.67
CA GLY A 99 -2.99 -4.27 -23.77
C GLY A 99 -3.10 -3.05 -24.67
#